data_AF-A0A060LXP5-F1
#
_entry.id   AF-A0A060LXP5-F1
#
_cell.length_a   1.000
_cell.length_b   1.000
_cell.length_c   1.000
_cell.angle_alpha   90.00
_cell.angle_beta   90.00
_cell.angle_gamma   90.00
#
_symmetry.space_group_name_H-M   'P 1'
#
loop_
_entity.id
_entity.type
_entity.pdbx_description
1 polymer ?
#
loop_
_entity_poly.entity_id
_entity_poly.type
_entity_poly.pdbx_seq_one_letter_code
_entity_poly.pdbx_strand_id
1 'polypeptide(L)' 'MSSQDIGFLAFFILCFIVAGIFGGIALASALKGNKKPLYWSIPLALVCVILFIIMMFTFLL' A
#
# COMPACT_ATOMS: atom_id res chain seq x y z
N MET A 1 1.02 1.33 25.63
CA MET A 1 0.58 0.78 24.35
C MET A 1 -0.37 -0.35 24.64
N SER A 2 -1.65 -0.13 24.39
CA SER A 2 -2.68 -1.16 24.39
C SER A 2 -2.29 -2.25 23.39
N SER A 3 -2.64 -3.51 23.64
CA SER A 3 -2.43 -4.61 22.68
C SER A 3 -3.07 -4.33 21.31
N GLN A 4 -4.10 -3.48 21.29
CA GLN A 4 -4.74 -2.98 20.07
C GLN A 4 -3.82 -2.06 19.25
N ASP A 5 -3.10 -1.13 19.89
CA ASP A 5 -2.19 -0.19 19.21
C ASP A 5 -1.04 -0.93 18.50
N ILE A 6 -0.54 -2.00 19.13
CA ILE A 6 0.53 -2.85 18.58
C ILE A 6 0.01 -3.60 17.34
N GLY A 7 -1.23 -4.10 17.40
CA GLY A 7 -1.88 -4.77 16.26
C GLY A 7 -2.09 -3.82 15.08
N PHE A 8 -2.53 -2.59 15.33
CA PHE A 8 -2.68 -1.58 14.28
C PHE A 8 -1.34 -1.17 13.69
N LEU A 9 -0.32 -0.93 14.51
CA LEU A 9 1.02 -0.58 14.04
C LEU A 9 1.59 -1.66 13.10
N ALA A 10 1.45 -2.94 13.48
CA ALA A 10 1.88 -4.07 12.66
C ALA A 10 1.13 -4.13 11.32
N PHE A 11 -0.18 -3.86 11.32
CA PHE A 11 -1.00 -3.80 10.11
C PHE A 11 -0.58 -2.65 9.19
N PHE A 12 -0.30 -1.46 9.73
CA PHE A 12 0.17 -0.31 8.96
C PHE A 12 1.52 -0.58 8.29
N ILE A 13 2.45 -1.20 9.02
CA ILE A 13 3.76 -1.60 8.47
C ILE A 13 3.58 -2.58 7.31
N LEU A 14 2.69 -3.58 7.47
CA LEU A 14 2.37 -4.52 6.39
C LEU A 14 1.76 -3.83 5.18
N CYS A 15 0.77 -2.94 5.37
CA CYS A 15 0.19 -2.17 4.28
C CYS A 15 1.23 -1.29 3.57
N PHE A 16 2.15 -0.68 4.32
CA PHE A 16 3.22 0.14 3.76
C PHE A 16 4.19 -0.69 2.91
N ILE A 17 4.61 -1.86 3.40
CA ILE A 17 5.49 -2.78 2.66
C ILE A 17 4.80 -3.26 1.38
N VAL A 18 3.54 -3.67 1.46
CA VAL A 18 2.75 -4.11 0.30
C VAL A 18 2.59 -2.98 -0.70
N ALA A 19 2.21 -1.77 -0.27
CA ALA A 19 2.09 -0.62 -1.15
C ALA A 19 3.44 -0.25 -1.81
N GLY A 20 4.54 -0.33 -1.07
CA GLY A 20 5.89 -0.11 -1.61
C GLY A 20 6.30 -1.15 -2.65
N ILE A 21 6.04 -2.44 -2.40
CA ILE A 21 6.34 -3.53 -3.34
C ILE A 21 5.48 -3.40 -4.59
N PHE A 22 4.16 -3.23 -4.46
CA PHE A 22 3.26 -3.12 -5.60
C PHE A 22 3.47 -1.81 -6.39
N GLY A 23 3.76 -0.70 -5.71
CA GLY A 23 4.15 0.56 -6.35
C GLY A 23 5.47 0.45 -7.11
N GLY A 24 6.48 -0.20 -6.51
CA GLY A 24 7.77 -0.46 -7.15
C GLY A 24 7.67 -1.40 -8.36
N ILE A 25 6.85 -2.45 -8.27
CA ILE A 25 6.56 -3.36 -9.39
C ILE A 25 5.82 -2.62 -10.51
N ALA A 26 4.84 -1.77 -10.19
CA ALA A 26 4.15 -0.96 -11.18
C ALA A 26 5.12 -0.01 -11.90
N LEU A 27 6.01 0.67 -11.17
CA LEU A 27 7.01 1.57 -11.75
C LEU A 27 8.03 0.81 -12.61
N ALA A 28 8.52 -0.35 -12.13
CA ALA A 28 9.42 -1.21 -12.90
C ALA A 28 8.77 -1.76 -14.18
N SER A 29 7.48 -2.12 -14.13
CA SER A 29 6.71 -2.57 -15.29
C SER A 29 6.47 -1.44 -16.29
N ALA A 30 6.24 -0.21 -15.81
CA ALA A 30 6.09 0.98 -16.65
C ALA A 30 7.41 1.30 -17.38
N LEU A 31 8.54 1.25 -16.67
CA LEU A 31 9.88 1.48 -17.25
C LEU A 31 10.26 0.42 -18.28
N LYS A 32 9.79 -0.82 -18.12
CA LYS A 32 10.07 -1.94 -19.05
C LYS A 32 9.14 -1.95 -20.28
N GLY A 33 8.19 -1.02 -20.38
CA GLY A 33 7.22 -0.94 -21.48
C GLY A 33 6.17 -2.07 -21.50
N ASN A 34 6.16 -2.94 -20.49
CA ASN A 34 5.24 -4.07 -20.41
C ASN A 34 3.95 -3.65 -19.70
N LYS A 35 2.85 -3.54 -20.45
CA LYS A 35 1.55 -3.06 -19.95
C LYS A 35 0.73 -4.12 -19.21
N LYS A 36 1.07 -5.40 -19.35
CA LYS A 36 0.29 -6.52 -18.78
C LYS A 36 0.31 -6.60 -17.24
N PRO A 37 1.45 -6.49 -16.55
CA PRO A 37 1.47 -6.45 -15.08
C PRO A 37 0.92 -5.13 -14.55
N LEU A 38 1.14 -4.05 -15.30
CA LEU A 38 0.77 -2.69 -14.94
C LEU A 38 -0.73 -2.52 -14.66
N TYR A 39 -1.58 -3.15 -15.47
CA TYR A 39 -3.04 -3.02 -15.35
C TYR A 39 -3.62 -3.63 -14.06
N TRP A 40 -2.94 -4.62 -13.48
CA TRP A 40 -3.38 -5.30 -12.26
C TRP A 40 -2.67 -4.78 -11.01
N SER A 41 -1.39 -4.42 -11.13
CA SER A 41 -0.60 -3.90 -10.00
C SER A 41 -1.00 -2.48 -9.60
N ILE A 42 -1.40 -1.64 -10.56
CA ILE A 42 -1.81 -0.25 -10.28
C ILE A 42 -3.06 -0.17 -9.40
N PRO A 43 -4.22 -0.78 -9.75
CA PRO A 43 -5.41 -0.65 -8.93
C PRO A 43 -5.22 -1.26 -7.53
N LEU A 44 -4.44 -2.32 -7.39
CA LEU A 44 -4.14 -2.92 -6.08
C LEU A 44 -3.28 -1.98 -5.21
N ALA A 45 -2.24 -1.37 -5.79
CA ALA A 45 -1.42 -0.37 -5.10
C ALA A 45 -2.26 0.85 -4.69
N LEU A 46 -3.14 1.31 -5.58
CA LEU A 46 -3.99 2.48 -5.38
C LEU A 46 -5.00 2.24 -4.26
N VAL A 47 -5.64 1.07 -4.20
CA VAL A 47 -6.52 0.68 -3.09
C VAL A 47 -5.76 0.59 -1.77
N CYS A 48 -4.55 0.03 -1.74
CA CYS A 48 -3.72 -0.02 -0.54
C CYS A 48 -3.34 1.38 -0.03
N VAL A 49 -2.98 2.31 -0.92
CA VAL A 49 -2.64 3.69 -0.56
C VAL A 49 -3.86 4.45 -0.04
N ILE A 50 -5.02 4.31 -0.69
CA ILE A 50 -6.27 4.93 -0.23
C ILE A 50 -6.63 4.43 1.18
N LEU A 51 -6.57 3.12 1.42
CA LEU A 51 -6.84 2.55 2.75
C LEU A 51 -5.85 3.06 3.80
N PHE A 52 -4.58 3.18 3.45
CA PHE A 52 -3.55 3.73 4.34
C PHE A 52 -3.86 5.20 4.71
N ILE A 53 -4.19 6.04 3.72
CA ILE A 53 -4.52 7.45 3.94
C ILE A 53 -5.76 7.59 4.82
N ILE A 54 -6.84 6.85 4.53
CA ILE A 54 -8.07 6.87 5.34
C ILE A 54 -7.77 6.49 6.79
N MET A 55 -7.03 5.40 7.01
CA MET A 55 -6.71 4.93 8.34
C MET A 55 -5.80 5.93 9.09
N MET A 56 -4.83 6.54 8.40
CA MET A 56 -3.99 7.60 8.98
C MET A 56 -4.83 8.79 9.46
N PHE A 57 -5.76 9.28 8.63
CA PHE A 57 -6.62 10.42 9.00
C PHE A 57 -7.71 10.07 10.02
N THR A 58 -8.13 8.80 10.13
CA THR A 58 -9.16 8.38 11.09
C THR A 58 -8.59 8.16 12.50
N PHE A 59 -7.32 7.77 12.60
CA PHE A 59 -6.71 7.39 13.88
C PHE A 59 -5.76 8.46 14.46
N LEU A 60 -5.23 9.34 13.60
CA LEU A 60 -4.24 10.36 13.97
C LEU A 60 -4.87 11.77 14.13
N LEU A 61 -6.17 11.91 13.83
CA LEU A 61 -6.97 13.14 13.97
C LEU A 61 -8.06 12.92 15.02
#